data_AF-A0A3B6JLM3-F1
#
_entry.id   AF-A0A3B6JLM3-F1
#
_cell.length_a   1.000
_cell.length_b   1.000
_cell.length_c   1.000
_cell.angle_alpha   90.00
_cell.angle_beta   90.00
_cell.angle_gamma   90.00
#
_symmetry.space_group_name_H-M   'P 1'
#
loop_
_entity.id
_entity.type
_entity.pdbx_description
1 polymer ?
#
loop_
_entity_poly.entity_id
_entity_poly.type
_entity_poly.pdbx_seq_one_letter_code
_entity_poly.pdbx_strand_id
1 'polypeptide(L)'
;MRSPAAILFLLAVLVAGAGAAFAFGSEKPPTVAVGVVMPADPRGPMLARFAVLVYGLSRNAKLTYAGVSGVDQRPDKAGIRYQMVVTAVEDGGATAKYRAVIWGVPETSRWTLLQFKRVN
;
A
#
# COMPACT_ATOMS: atom_id res chain seq x y z
N MET A 1 21.15 -57.52 -7.22
CA MET A 1 20.05 -57.02 -6.38
C MET A 1 20.41 -55.63 -5.87
N ARG A 2 19.57 -54.65 -6.22
CA ARG A 2 19.27 -53.41 -5.49
C ARG A 2 20.41 -52.41 -5.19
N SER A 3 20.41 -51.34 -5.99
CA SER A 3 20.76 -49.99 -5.54
C SER A 3 19.88 -49.56 -4.36
N PRO A 4 20.40 -48.74 -3.45
CA PRO A 4 20.02 -47.31 -3.42
C PRO A 4 21.27 -46.43 -3.15
N ALA A 5 21.50 -45.31 -3.84
CA ALA A 5 20.79 -44.03 -3.70
C ALA A 5 20.76 -43.54 -2.23
N ALA A 6 21.25 -42.31 -2.01
CA ALA A 6 21.40 -41.61 -0.73
C ALA A 6 22.56 -42.17 0.10
N ILE A 7 23.68 -41.48 0.27
CA ILE A 7 23.83 -40.31 1.14
C ILE A 7 25.22 -39.79 0.80
N LEU A 8 25.35 -38.62 0.18
CA LEU A 8 26.00 -37.44 0.76
C LEU A 8 25.77 -36.28 -0.22
N PHE A 9 24.55 -35.75 -0.22
CA PHE A 9 24.22 -34.51 -0.92
C PHE A 9 24.74 -33.34 -0.07
N LEU A 10 26.04 -33.07 -0.21
CA LEU A 10 26.72 -31.98 0.48
C LEU A 10 26.39 -30.65 -0.20
N LEU A 11 25.71 -29.81 0.58
CA LEU A 11 25.45 -28.38 0.41
C LEU A 11 26.43 -27.62 -0.51
N ALA A 12 25.90 -26.95 -1.53
CA ALA A 12 26.42 -25.66 -1.98
C ALA A 12 25.29 -24.85 -2.62
N VAL A 13 24.67 -23.99 -1.81
CA VAL A 13 23.78 -22.91 -2.24
C VAL A 13 24.63 -21.89 -3.01
N LEU A 14 24.37 -21.75 -4.31
CA LEU A 14 24.85 -20.62 -5.11
C LEU A 14 23.63 -19.86 -5.64
N VAL A 15 23.22 -18.85 -4.87
CA VAL A 15 22.25 -17.85 -5.29
C VAL A 15 22.91 -17.00 -6.37
N ALA A 16 22.61 -17.32 -7.63
CA ALA A 16 22.89 -16.46 -8.77
C ALA A 16 21.86 -15.33 -8.83
N GLY A 17 22.08 -14.26 -8.07
CA GLY A 17 21.35 -13.01 -8.20
C GLY A 17 22.02 -12.15 -9.28
N ALA A 18 21.58 -12.30 -10.53
CA ALA A 18 21.98 -11.43 -11.64
C ALA A 18 21.58 -9.98 -11.32
N GLY A 19 22.56 -9.12 -11.15
CA GLY A 19 22.36 -7.68 -11.00
C GLY A 19 21.86 -7.08 -12.31
N ALA A 20 20.56 -6.81 -12.40
CA ALA A 20 20.02 -5.90 -13.40
C ALA A 20 20.06 -4.47 -12.84
N ALA A 21 21.03 -3.69 -13.29
CA ALA A 21 21.05 -2.25 -13.08
C ALA A 21 19.89 -1.62 -13.86
N PHE A 22 18.85 -1.16 -13.17
CA PHE A 22 17.80 -0.36 -13.81
C PHE A 22 18.31 1.07 -13.97
N ALA A 23 18.45 1.49 -15.23
CA ALA A 23 18.69 2.89 -15.58
C ALA A 23 17.41 3.69 -15.30
N PHE A 24 17.42 4.53 -14.27
CA PHE A 24 16.35 5.48 -14.02
C PHE A 24 16.50 6.65 -15.00
N GLY A 25 15.78 6.58 -16.11
CA GLY A 25 15.58 7.74 -16.99
C GLY A 25 14.89 8.86 -16.20
N SER A 26 15.47 10.06 -16.25
CA SER A 26 14.85 11.28 -15.71
C SER A 26 13.66 11.66 -16.57
N GLU A 27 12.49 11.08 -16.30
CA GLU A 27 11.26 11.49 -16.95
C GLU A 27 10.59 12.62 -16.15
N LYS A 28 10.35 13.74 -16.86
CA LYS A 28 9.74 14.97 -16.34
C LYS A 28 8.41 14.65 -15.64
N PRO A 29 8.12 15.23 -14.46
CA PRO A 29 6.88 14.95 -13.75
C PRO A 29 5.65 15.32 -14.60
N PRO A 30 4.63 14.44 -14.69
CA PRO A 30 3.44 14.71 -15.50
C PRO A 30 2.68 15.91 -14.95
N THR A 31 2.43 16.88 -15.81
CA THR A 31 1.55 18.03 -15.52
C THR A 31 0.11 17.55 -15.60
N VAL A 32 -0.57 17.42 -14.46
CA VAL A 32 -1.94 16.91 -14.40
C VAL A 32 -2.93 18.03 -14.71
N ALA A 33 -3.63 17.93 -15.83
CA ALA A 33 -4.69 18.83 -16.25
C ALA A 33 -5.95 18.68 -15.37
N VAL A 34 -6.59 19.80 -15.02
CA VAL A 34 -7.84 19.87 -14.25
C VAL A 34 -8.98 19.27 -15.10
N GLY A 35 -9.66 18.24 -14.60
CA GLY A 35 -10.84 17.63 -15.24
C GLY A 35 -10.74 16.16 -15.63
N VAL A 36 -9.62 15.48 -15.32
CA VAL A 36 -9.45 14.05 -15.62
C VAL A 36 -10.25 13.19 -14.62
N VAL A 37 -11.28 12.48 -15.10
CA VAL A 37 -11.85 11.34 -14.39
C VAL A 37 -10.78 10.26 -14.37
N MET A 38 -10.13 10.10 -13.23
CA MET A 38 -9.06 9.11 -13.07
C MET A 38 -9.67 7.70 -13.00
N PRO A 39 -9.13 6.71 -13.74
CA PRO A 39 -9.64 5.34 -13.72
C PRO A 39 -9.52 4.74 -12.32
N ALA A 40 -10.52 3.95 -11.89
CA ALA A 40 -10.52 3.33 -10.57
C ALA A 40 -9.17 2.65 -10.27
N ASP A 41 -8.49 3.14 -9.24
CA ASP A 41 -7.13 2.70 -8.95
C ASP A 41 -7.16 1.42 -8.07
N PRO A 42 -6.53 0.32 -8.52
CA PRO A 42 -6.51 -0.94 -7.77
C PRO A 42 -5.75 -0.82 -6.43
N ARG A 43 -5.04 0.29 -6.17
CA ARG A 43 -4.27 0.55 -4.95
C ARG A 43 -5.14 0.84 -3.72
N GLY A 44 -6.46 0.98 -3.86
CA GLY A 44 -7.39 1.26 -2.75
C GLY A 44 -7.16 0.40 -1.49
N PRO A 45 -7.19 -0.95 -1.57
CA PRO A 45 -6.95 -1.82 -0.42
C PRO A 45 -5.55 -1.69 0.19
N MET A 46 -4.52 -1.47 -0.64
CA MET A 46 -3.15 -1.27 -0.19
C MET A 46 -3.02 0.03 0.62
N LEU A 47 -3.56 1.12 0.10
CA LEU A 47 -3.58 2.43 0.75
C LEU A 47 -4.41 2.41 2.05
N ALA A 48 -5.51 1.66 2.09
CA ALA A 48 -6.30 1.48 3.30
C ALA A 48 -5.52 0.76 4.42
N ARG A 49 -4.77 -0.30 4.08
CA ARG A 49 -3.89 -1.00 5.03
C ARG A 49 -2.78 -0.08 5.54
N PHE A 50 -2.17 0.70 4.65
CA PHE A 50 -1.19 1.73 5.00
C PHE A 50 -1.78 2.74 6.01
N ALA A 51 -3.00 3.23 5.77
CA ALA A 51 -3.65 4.18 6.68
C ALA A 51 -3.90 3.59 8.06
N VAL A 52 -4.39 2.35 8.15
CA VAL A 52 -4.62 1.67 9.43
C VAL A 52 -3.32 1.48 10.19
N LEU A 53 -2.25 1.04 9.51
CA LEU A 53 -0.94 0.84 10.11
C LEU A 53 -0.34 2.15 10.63
N VAL A 54 -0.32 3.20 9.80
CA VAL A 54 0.23 4.50 10.20
C VAL A 54 -0.56 5.10 11.35
N TYR A 55 -1.89 5.06 11.29
CA TYR A 55 -2.72 5.56 12.37
C TYR A 55 -2.50 4.76 13.66
N GLY A 56 -2.50 3.43 13.58
CA GLY A 56 -2.26 2.54 14.72
C GLY A 56 -0.92 2.79 15.40
N LEU A 57 0.15 2.94 14.63
CA LEU A 57 1.47 3.31 15.14
C LEU A 57 1.48 4.71 15.76
N SER A 58 0.86 5.71 15.09
CA SER A 58 0.87 7.11 15.54
C SER A 58 0.06 7.36 16.82
N ARG A 59 -0.99 6.55 17.07
CA ARG A 59 -1.90 6.70 18.20
C ARG A 59 -1.79 5.59 19.24
N ASN A 60 -0.87 4.65 19.05
CA ASN A 60 -0.81 3.41 19.83
C ASN A 60 -2.17 2.68 19.88
N ALA A 61 -2.94 2.76 18.79
CA ALA A 61 -4.25 2.14 18.66
C ALA A 61 -4.08 0.80 17.96
N LYS A 62 -4.62 -0.30 18.53
CA LYS A 62 -4.59 -1.57 17.81
C LYS A 62 -5.85 -1.66 16.96
N LEU A 63 -5.63 -1.50 15.67
CA LEU A 63 -6.66 -1.55 14.65
C LEU A 63 -6.26 -2.61 13.62
N THR A 64 -7.22 -3.46 13.27
CA THR A 64 -7.02 -4.49 12.24
C THR A 64 -7.82 -4.12 11.01
N TYR A 65 -7.16 -4.05 9.85
CA TYR A 65 -7.83 -3.76 8.58
C TYR A 65 -8.83 -4.88 8.24
N ALA A 66 -10.08 -4.51 7.94
CA ALA A 66 -11.15 -5.43 7.55
C ALA A 66 -11.66 -5.20 6.12
N GLY A 67 -11.58 -3.98 5.60
CA GLY A 67 -12.03 -3.68 4.25
C GLY A 67 -11.92 -2.21 3.87
N VAL A 68 -12.22 -1.92 2.61
CA VAL A 68 -12.28 -0.55 2.08
C VAL A 68 -13.45 -0.42 1.11
N SER A 69 -14.05 0.76 1.08
CA SER A 69 -15.14 1.13 0.18
C SER A 69 -15.10 2.62 -0.16
N GLY A 70 -15.82 3.03 -1.20
CA GLY A 70 -15.96 4.45 -1.56
C GLY A 70 -14.61 5.14 -1.81
N VAL A 71 -13.73 4.47 -2.56
CA VAL A 71 -12.43 5.04 -2.95
C VAL A 71 -12.68 6.10 -4.02
N ASP A 72 -12.47 7.35 -3.65
CA ASP A 72 -12.45 8.51 -4.53
C ASP A 72 -11.00 9.01 -4.66
N GLN A 73 -10.65 9.56 -5.81
CA GLN A 73 -9.31 10.04 -6.07
C GLN A 73 -9.36 11.32 -6.90
N ARG A 74 -8.54 12.29 -6.52
CA ARG A 74 -8.49 13.59 -7.17
C ARG A 74 -7.04 14.06 -7.30
N PRO A 75 -6.68 14.67 -8.43
CA PRO A 75 -5.43 15.41 -8.52
C PRO A 75 -5.36 16.46 -7.40
N ASP A 76 -4.23 16.52 -6.70
CA ASP A 76 -4.00 17.49 -5.63
C ASP A 76 -2.53 17.88 -5.60
N LYS A 77 -2.25 19.15 -5.95
CA LYS A 77 -0.89 19.69 -6.10
C LYS A 77 -0.08 18.81 -7.08
N ALA A 78 1.11 18.37 -6.68
CA ALA A 78 2.01 17.52 -7.46
C ALA A 78 1.73 16.01 -7.29
N GLY A 79 0.57 15.61 -6.77
CA GLY A 79 0.23 14.22 -6.50
C GLY A 79 -1.26 13.93 -6.63
N ILE A 80 -1.67 12.81 -6.05
CA ILE A 80 -3.06 12.35 -6.01
C ILE A 80 -3.50 12.27 -4.55
N ARG A 81 -4.65 12.85 -4.28
CA ARG A 81 -5.36 12.69 -3.01
C ARG A 81 -6.39 11.58 -3.15
N TYR A 82 -6.24 10.55 -2.33
CA TYR A 82 -7.17 9.45 -2.18
C TYR A 82 -8.03 9.67 -0.96
N GLN A 83 -9.34 9.56 -1.11
CA GLN A 83 -10.30 9.58 -0.02
C GLN A 83 -11.05 8.25 -0.04
N MET A 84 -11.12 7.58 1.11
CA MET A 84 -11.77 6.26 1.19
C MET A 84 -12.42 6.03 2.55
N VAL A 85 -13.37 5.12 2.59
CA VAL A 85 -13.95 4.61 3.84
C VAL A 85 -13.32 3.25 4.14
N VAL A 86 -12.49 3.22 5.18
CA VAL A 86 -11.81 2.03 5.68
C VAL A 86 -12.64 1.42 6.79
N THR A 87 -12.89 0.13 6.71
CA THR A 87 -13.47 -0.67 7.79
C THR A 87 -12.33 -1.31 8.57
N ALA A 88 -12.31 -1.11 9.88
CA ALA A 88 -11.31 -1.69 10.76
C ALA A 88 -11.96 -2.27 12.03
N VAL A 89 -11.33 -3.30 12.59
CA VAL A 89 -11.70 -3.90 13.87
C VAL A 89 -10.86 -3.26 14.97
N GLU A 90 -11.53 -2.74 15.99
CA GLU A 90 -10.94 -2.14 17.19
C GLU A 90 -10.54 -3.23 18.20
N ASP A 91 -9.74 -2.86 19.21
CA ASP A 91 -9.25 -3.77 20.27
C ASP A 91 -10.34 -4.61 20.96
N GLY A 92 -11.57 -4.10 21.05
CA GLY A 92 -12.71 -4.81 21.62
C GLY A 92 -13.44 -5.74 20.66
N GLY A 93 -12.92 -5.97 19.44
CA GLY A 93 -13.58 -6.76 18.39
C GLY A 93 -14.69 -6.01 17.65
N ALA A 94 -15.01 -4.78 18.07
CA ALA A 94 -15.99 -3.93 17.41
C ALA A 94 -15.49 -3.48 16.04
N THR A 95 -16.34 -3.59 15.02
CA THR A 95 -16.03 -3.07 13.68
C THR A 95 -16.49 -1.62 13.56
N ALA A 96 -15.59 -0.74 13.12
CA ALA A 96 -15.88 0.67 12.89
C ALA A 96 -15.42 1.11 11.50
N LYS A 97 -16.07 2.16 10.99
CA LYS A 97 -15.73 2.79 9.71
C LYS A 97 -14.93 4.05 9.95
N TYR A 98 -13.96 4.30 9.09
CA TYR A 98 -13.02 5.41 9.18
C TYR A 98 -12.89 6.08 7.82
N ARG A 99 -13.00 7.41 7.79
CA ARG A 99 -12.64 8.21 6.62
C ARG A 99 -11.14 8.40 6.66
N ALA A 100 -10.47 7.83 5.67
CA ALA A 100 -9.04 8.02 5.43
C ALA A 100 -8.84 8.97 4.25
N VAL A 101 -7.92 9.93 4.42
CA VAL A 101 -7.43 10.80 3.36
C VAL A 101 -5.93 10.62 3.27
N ILE A 102 -5.45 10.21 2.11
CA ILE A 102 -4.06 9.91 1.84
C ILE A 102 -3.65 10.78 0.65
N TRP A 103 -2.46 11.36 0.71
CA TRP A 103 -1.85 12.02 -0.43
C TRP A 103 -0.57 11.29 -0.80
N GLY A 104 -0.33 11.13 -2.09
CA GLY A 104 0.93 10.57 -2.56
C GLY A 104 1.21 10.92 -4.01
N VAL A 105 2.45 10.67 -4.42
CA VAL A 105 2.88 10.83 -5.82
C VAL A 105 3.05 9.42 -6.39
N PRO A 106 2.19 8.98 -7.33
CA PRO A 106 2.32 7.68 -7.98
C PRO A 106 3.73 7.46 -8.54
N GLU A 107 4.15 6.20 -8.63
CA GLU A 107 5.49 5.80 -9.07
C GLU A 107 6.64 6.29 -8.17
N THR A 108 6.32 6.81 -6.98
CA THR A 108 7.31 7.17 -5.96
C THR A 108 6.96 6.54 -4.61
N SER A 109 7.90 6.60 -3.67
CA SER A 109 7.67 6.20 -2.28
C SER A 109 7.04 7.31 -1.42
N ARG A 110 6.65 8.45 -2.02
CA ARG A 110 6.15 9.60 -1.27
C ARG A 110 4.65 9.46 -1.00
N TRP A 111 4.33 8.89 0.15
CA TRP A 111 2.96 8.69 0.64
C TRP A 111 2.78 9.29 2.02
N THR A 112 1.64 9.91 2.27
CA THR A 112 1.34 10.58 3.54
C THR A 112 -0.12 10.39 3.91
N LEU A 113 -0.37 9.88 5.11
CA LEU A 113 -1.70 9.87 5.70
C LEU A 113 -2.01 11.29 6.20
N LEU A 114 -2.94 11.97 5.53
CA LEU A 114 -3.35 13.32 5.90
C LEU A 114 -4.41 13.31 7.00
N GLN A 115 -5.32 12.33 6.94
CA GLN A 115 -6.43 12.26 7.87
C GLN A 115 -6.89 10.81 8.05
N PHE A 116 -7.23 10.48 9.29
CA PHE A 116 -7.92 9.24 9.63
C PHE A 116 -8.90 9.54 10.77
N LYS A 117 -10.20 9.57 10.46
CA LYS A 117 -11.25 9.90 11.43
C LYS A 117 -12.37 8.88 11.38
N ARG A 118 -12.87 8.47 12.54
CA ARG A 118 -14.05 7.59 12.64
C ARG A 118 -15.26 8.26 11.97
N VAL A 119 -16.03 7.48 11.23
CA VAL A 119 -17.32 7.88 10.63
C VAL A 119 -18.40 7.33 11.54
N ASN A 120 -19.28 8.21 12.01
CA ASN A 120 -20.43 7.86 12.84
C ASN A 120 -21.64 7.59 11.97
#